data_AF-A0A925XP00-F1
#
_entry.id   AF-A0A925XP00-F1
#
_cell.length_a   1.000
_cell.length_b   1.000
_cell.length_c   1.000
_cell.angle_alpha   90.00
_cell.angle_beta   90.00
_cell.angle_gamma   90.00
#
_symmetry.space_group_name_H-M   'P 1'
#
loop_
_entity.id
_entity.type
_entity.pdbx_description
1 polymer ?
#
loop_
_entity_poly.entity_id
_entity_poly.type
_entity_poly.pdbx_seq_one_letter_code
_entity_poly.pdbx_strand_id
1 'polypeptide(L)'
;MTRQPAHGSVRKQRGRTLIELIIAMAISLVIIAGVSSLYLSSSGVSRLAGEAGTAEESAQIAMFVIGGTIRLAGYGEILGSDYASQNQTLFDGAPVRGCTNSRFAVPLPATPPLLDLNCTGAGAQDALYVRFQARPEIAAISVAERDRVALTDCLGDQTPFETIDPVSG
;
A
#
# COMPACT_ATOMS: atom_id res chain seq x y z
N MET A 1 -42.72 81.13 -5.24
CA MET A 1 -41.93 79.91 -4.92
C MET A 1 -40.64 79.96 -5.71
N THR A 2 -39.58 80.46 -5.08
CA THR A 2 -38.24 80.64 -5.64
C THR A 2 -37.46 79.33 -5.53
N ARG A 3 -37.02 78.75 -6.65
CA ARG A 3 -36.13 77.58 -6.66
C ARG A 3 -34.68 78.05 -6.48
N GLN A 4 -34.06 77.65 -5.37
CA GLN A 4 -32.63 77.81 -5.13
C GLN A 4 -31.86 76.71 -5.86
N PRO A 5 -30.87 77.01 -6.72
CA PRO A 5 -30.00 76.00 -7.30
C PRO A 5 -28.96 75.55 -6.27
N ALA A 6 -28.92 74.25 -5.99
CA ALA A 6 -27.89 73.62 -5.18
C ALA A 6 -26.57 73.60 -5.99
N HIS A 7 -25.57 74.34 -5.51
CA HIS A 7 -24.23 74.33 -6.07
C HIS A 7 -23.56 72.97 -5.78
N GLY A 8 -23.52 72.08 -6.77
CA GLY A 8 -22.76 70.83 -6.69
C GLY A 8 -21.28 71.14 -6.49
N SER A 9 -20.66 70.60 -5.44
CA SER A 9 -19.23 70.70 -5.24
C SER A 9 -18.52 69.88 -6.31
N VAL A 10 -17.99 70.57 -7.32
CA VAL A 10 -17.16 69.95 -8.37
C VAL A 10 -15.89 69.44 -7.69
N ARG A 11 -15.82 68.13 -7.47
CA ARG A 11 -14.66 67.45 -6.90
C ARG A 11 -13.50 67.62 -7.88
N LYS A 12 -12.52 68.45 -7.52
CA LYS A 12 -11.32 68.69 -8.35
C LYS A 12 -10.61 67.35 -8.61
N GLN A 13 -10.60 66.89 -9.86
CA GLN A 13 -9.73 65.78 -10.27
C GLN A 13 -8.29 66.23 -10.11
N ARG A 14 -7.58 65.63 -9.14
CA ARG A 14 -6.12 65.75 -9.04
C ARG A 14 -5.53 64.81 -10.09
N GLY A 15 -5.05 65.37 -11.20
CA GLY A 15 -4.31 64.62 -12.21
C GLY A 15 -3.06 63.99 -11.56
N ARG A 16 -2.95 62.66 -11.65
CA ARG A 16 -1.74 61.92 -11.29
C ARG A 16 -0.69 62.16 -12.37
N THR A 17 0.58 62.22 -12.01
CA THR A 17 1.65 62.36 -13.00
C THR A 17 1.78 61.05 -13.80
N LEU A 18 2.17 61.13 -15.09
CA LEU A 18 2.37 59.95 -15.93
C LEU A 18 3.38 58.97 -15.31
N ILE A 19 4.41 59.50 -14.66
CA ILE A 19 5.43 58.71 -13.97
C ILE A 19 4.87 57.96 -12.75
N GLU A 20 3.92 58.54 -12.02
CA GLU A 20 3.28 57.89 -10.88
C GLU A 20 2.45 56.67 -11.30
N LEU A 21 1.81 56.73 -12.47
CA LEU A 21 1.07 55.61 -13.04
C LEU A 21 2.02 54.49 -13.52
N ILE A 22 3.13 54.84 -14.16
CA ILE A 22 4.13 53.84 -14.59
C ILE A 22 4.75 53.14 -13.39
N ILE A 23 5.09 53.88 -12.33
CA ILE A 23 5.63 53.30 -11.10
C ILE A 23 4.61 52.36 -10.45
N ALA A 24 3.34 52.75 -10.36
CA ALA A 24 2.29 51.90 -9.80
C ALA A 24 2.12 50.59 -10.60
N MET A 25 2.16 50.65 -11.92
CA MET A 25 2.11 49.47 -12.79
C MET A 25 3.35 48.58 -12.62
N ALA A 26 4.53 49.17 -12.59
CA ALA A 26 5.79 48.44 -12.40
C ALA A 26 5.79 47.67 -11.07
N ILE A 27 5.39 48.33 -9.98
CA ILE A 27 5.29 47.68 -8.66
C ILE A 27 4.25 46.55 -8.68
N SER A 28 3.09 46.77 -9.31
CA SER A 28 2.04 45.75 -9.41
C SER A 28 2.52 44.50 -10.14
N LEU A 29 3.25 44.66 -11.25
CA LEU A 29 3.80 43.55 -12.02
C LEU A 29 4.83 42.75 -11.22
N VAL A 30 5.73 43.43 -10.50
CA VAL A 30 6.73 42.77 -9.65
C VAL A 30 6.05 41.95 -8.55
N ILE A 31 5.02 42.49 -7.91
CA ILE A 31 4.26 41.78 -6.87
C ILE A 31 3.56 40.54 -7.45
N ILE A 32 2.87 40.69 -8.59
CA ILE A 32 2.16 39.57 -9.24
C ILE A 32 3.16 38.47 -9.63
N ALA A 33 4.33 38.83 -10.18
CA ALA A 33 5.37 37.87 -10.52
C ALA A 33 5.87 37.09 -9.29
N GLY A 34 6.09 37.78 -8.17
CA GLY A 34 6.48 37.15 -6.91
C GLY A 34 5.41 36.21 -6.33
N VAL A 35 4.15 36.65 -6.28
CA VAL A 35 3.06 35.81 -5.77
C VAL A 35 2.81 34.61 -6.68
N SER A 36 2.93 34.79 -8.00
CA SER A 36 2.76 33.70 -8.97
C SER A 36 3.84 32.63 -8.81
N SER A 37 5.11 33.02 -8.58
CA SER A 37 6.19 32.06 -8.37
C SER A 37 6.01 31.28 -7.06
N LEU A 38 5.58 31.96 -5.98
CA LEU A 38 5.23 31.31 -4.72
C LEU A 38 4.07 30.33 -4.89
N TYR A 39 3.02 30.72 -5.61
CA TYR A 39 1.87 29.86 -5.89
C TYR A 39 2.27 28.61 -6.68
N LEU A 40 3.06 28.76 -7.75
CA LEU A 40 3.55 27.64 -8.54
C LEU A 40 4.39 26.67 -7.69
N SER A 41 5.30 27.22 -6.88
CA SER A 41 6.10 26.42 -5.94
C SER A 41 5.23 25.65 -4.95
N SER A 42 4.29 26.35 -4.29
CA SER A 42 3.36 25.73 -3.35
C SER A 42 2.50 24.66 -4.00
N SER A 43 2.03 24.89 -5.22
CA SER A 43 1.21 23.91 -5.96
C SER A 43 2.00 22.65 -6.32
N GLY A 44 3.29 22.78 -6.65
CA GLY A 44 4.18 21.65 -6.87
C GLY A 44 4.40 20.84 -5.60
N VAL A 45 4.65 21.51 -4.47
CA VAL A 45 4.79 20.85 -3.16
C VAL A 45 3.52 20.11 -2.76
N SER A 46 2.33 20.71 -2.94
CA SER A 46 1.06 20.05 -2.62
C SER A 46 0.80 18.81 -3.47
N ARG A 47 1.19 18.80 -4.76
CA ARG A 47 1.07 17.63 -5.63
C ARG A 47 1.99 16.50 -5.18
N LEU A 48 3.26 16.80 -4.92
CA LEU A 48 4.23 15.83 -4.42
C LEU A 48 3.80 15.23 -3.08
N ALA A 49 3.26 16.06 -2.18
CA ALA A 49 2.71 15.58 -0.91
C ALA A 49 1.50 14.66 -1.12
N GLY A 50 0.63 14.95 -2.10
CA GLY A 50 -0.47 14.08 -2.48
C GLY A 50 -0.01 12.74 -3.05
N GLU A 51 0.93 12.75 -3.99
CA GLU A 51 1.52 11.52 -4.56
C GLU A 51 2.19 10.66 -3.48
N ALA A 52 2.98 11.26 -2.60
CA ALA A 52 3.57 10.56 -1.45
C ALA A 52 2.51 9.97 -0.53
N GLY A 53 1.45 10.73 -0.22
CA GLY A 53 0.34 10.25 0.60
C GLY A 53 -0.36 9.03 0.00
N THR A 54 -0.59 9.02 -1.32
CA THR A 54 -1.20 7.87 -2.00
C THR A 54 -0.28 6.63 -1.98
N ALA A 55 1.03 6.83 -2.11
CA ALA A 55 2.00 5.75 -2.00
C ALA A 55 2.03 5.16 -0.58
N GLU A 56 2.03 6.01 0.45
CA GLU A 56 1.98 5.58 1.85
C GLU A 56 0.67 4.85 2.18
N GLU A 57 -0.47 5.32 1.69
CA GLU A 57 -1.76 4.64 1.84
C GLU A 57 -1.73 3.24 1.22
N SER A 58 -1.22 3.13 -0.03
CA SER A 58 -1.08 1.84 -0.70
C SER A 58 -0.14 0.88 0.06
N ALA A 59 0.93 1.40 0.66
CA ALA A 59 1.87 0.62 1.46
C ALA A 59 1.24 0.16 2.78
N GLN A 60 0.44 1.01 3.44
CA GLN A 60 -0.29 0.63 4.65
C GLN A 60 -1.30 -0.49 4.37
N ILE A 61 -2.03 -0.41 3.26
CA ILE A 61 -2.97 -1.46 2.84
C ILE A 61 -2.22 -2.76 2.51
N ALA A 62 -1.13 -2.67 1.75
CA ALA A 62 -0.30 -3.84 1.41
C ALA A 62 0.26 -4.52 2.67
N MET A 63 0.78 -3.74 3.62
CA MET A 63 1.29 -4.25 4.89
C MET A 63 0.20 -4.85 5.77
N PHE A 64 -1.02 -4.31 5.74
CA PHE A 64 -2.15 -4.88 6.47
C PHE A 64 -2.48 -6.29 5.95
N VAL A 65 -2.56 -6.45 4.62
CA VAL A 65 -2.87 -7.74 3.98
C VAL A 65 -1.76 -8.77 4.23
N ILE A 66 -0.50 -8.39 3.97
CA ILE A 66 0.66 -9.29 4.15
C ILE A 66 0.91 -9.58 5.63
N GLY A 67 0.74 -8.59 6.51
CA GLY A 67 0.96 -8.74 7.94
C GLY A 67 0.00 -9.76 8.58
N GLY A 68 -1.24 -9.84 8.10
CA GLY A 68 -2.21 -10.84 8.54
C GLY A 68 -1.73 -12.27 8.29
N THR A 69 -1.25 -12.56 7.08
CA THR A 69 -0.77 -13.90 6.72
C THR A 69 0.54 -14.24 7.43
N ILE A 70 1.49 -13.31 7.52
CA ILE A 70 2.77 -13.52 8.23
C ILE A 70 2.54 -13.83 9.71
N ARG A 71 1.52 -13.27 10.36
CA ARG A 71 1.21 -13.58 11.78
C ARG A 71 0.84 -15.04 12.02
N LEU A 72 0.33 -15.73 11.01
CA LEU A 72 -0.02 -17.15 11.08
C LEU A 72 1.20 -18.06 10.83
N ALA A 73 2.31 -17.49 10.35
CA ALA A 73 3.46 -18.27 9.91
C ALA A 73 4.02 -19.13 11.06
N GLY A 74 4.17 -20.43 10.79
CA GLY A 74 4.74 -21.38 11.74
C GLY A 74 3.78 -21.80 12.86
N TYR A 75 2.52 -21.35 12.82
CA TYR A 75 1.49 -21.88 13.70
C TYR A 75 1.32 -23.37 13.45
N GLY A 76 1.35 -24.16 14.53
CA GLY A 76 1.27 -25.61 14.52
C GLY A 76 0.91 -26.15 15.89
N GLU A 77 0.23 -27.28 15.91
CA GLU A 77 -0.10 -27.99 17.14
C GLU A 77 1.15 -28.61 17.76
N ILE A 78 1.22 -28.58 19.09
CA ILE A 78 2.30 -29.19 19.87
C ILE A 78 1.95 -30.67 20.08
N LEU A 79 2.75 -31.57 19.51
CA LEU A 79 2.60 -33.02 19.59
C LEU A 79 3.48 -33.67 20.66
N GLY A 80 4.37 -32.89 21.27
CA GLY A 80 5.31 -33.36 22.29
C GLY A 80 4.76 -33.32 23.72
N SER A 81 5.03 -34.35 24.51
CA SER A 81 4.86 -34.34 25.97
C SER A 81 6.08 -33.77 26.71
N ASP A 82 7.21 -33.59 26.03
CA ASP A 82 8.46 -33.06 26.58
C ASP A 82 8.68 -31.61 26.17
N TYR A 83 8.43 -30.69 27.12
CA TYR A 83 8.62 -29.25 26.95
C TYR A 83 10.08 -28.81 26.72
N ALA A 84 11.05 -29.73 26.84
CA ALA A 84 12.49 -29.43 26.77
C ALA A 84 13.12 -29.69 25.39
N SER A 85 12.40 -30.33 24.46
CA SER A 85 12.91 -30.64 23.12
C SER A 85 12.40 -29.62 22.09
N GLN A 86 13.25 -29.25 21.14
CA GLN A 86 12.84 -28.49 19.95
C GLN A 86 12.05 -29.42 19.00
N ASN A 87 11.36 -28.87 17.99
CA ASN A 87 10.56 -29.62 17.00
C ASN A 87 9.36 -30.41 17.56
N GLN A 88 8.72 -29.88 18.63
CA GLN A 88 7.50 -30.48 19.17
C GLN A 88 6.24 -30.06 18.42
N THR A 89 6.35 -29.20 17.41
CA THR A 89 5.25 -28.90 16.52
C THR A 89 5.33 -29.80 15.29
N LEU A 90 4.19 -30.13 14.67
CA LEU A 90 4.16 -30.83 13.36
C LEU A 90 4.70 -29.94 12.20
N PHE A 91 5.31 -28.81 12.57
CA PHE A 91 5.80 -27.78 11.69
C PHE A 91 7.33 -27.89 11.60
N ASP A 92 7.83 -28.44 10.49
CA ASP A 92 9.26 -28.53 10.18
C ASP A 92 9.65 -27.62 8.99
N GLY A 93 10.80 -26.97 9.11
CA GLY A 93 11.37 -26.01 8.15
C GLY A 93 10.98 -24.54 8.36
N ALA A 94 11.36 -23.68 7.40
CA ALA A 94 11.09 -22.25 7.51
C ALA A 94 9.59 -21.91 7.27
N PRO A 95 8.94 -21.14 8.16
CA PRO A 95 7.53 -20.76 8.03
C PRO A 95 7.26 -19.64 7.04
N VAL A 96 8.28 -18.85 6.71
CA VAL A 96 8.23 -17.79 5.70
C VAL A 96 9.40 -17.98 4.76
N ARG A 97 9.13 -17.98 3.45
CA ARG A 97 10.16 -17.96 2.41
C ARG A 97 9.78 -16.93 1.36
N GLY A 98 10.78 -16.28 0.78
CA GLY A 98 10.61 -15.29 -0.29
C GLY A 98 11.45 -15.66 -1.51
N CYS A 99 10.94 -15.31 -2.68
CA CYS A 99 11.63 -15.39 -3.95
C CYS A 99 11.61 -14.01 -4.61
N THR A 100 12.75 -13.56 -5.11
CA THR A 100 12.85 -12.30 -5.86
C THR A 100 12.87 -12.57 -7.35
N ASN A 101 12.05 -11.85 -8.14
CA ASN A 101 11.90 -12.04 -9.58
C ASN A 101 11.82 -13.52 -10.03
N SER A 102 11.22 -14.36 -9.19
CA SER A 102 11.18 -15.80 -9.36
C SER A 102 9.96 -16.35 -8.62
N ARG A 103 9.58 -17.58 -8.96
CA ARG A 103 8.42 -18.25 -8.39
C ARG A 103 8.84 -19.48 -7.62
N PHE A 104 7.95 -19.99 -6.78
CA PHE A 104 8.20 -21.26 -6.11
C PHE A 104 8.03 -22.43 -7.08
N ALA A 105 8.99 -23.37 -7.09
CA ALA A 105 8.80 -24.67 -7.74
C ALA A 105 7.76 -25.46 -6.96
N VAL A 106 6.58 -25.61 -7.54
CA VAL A 106 5.56 -26.51 -7.02
C VAL A 106 5.77 -27.87 -7.69
N PRO A 107 6.36 -28.83 -6.97
CA PRO A 107 5.73 -30.11 -6.88
C PRO A 107 5.38 -30.29 -5.43
N LEU A 108 4.08 -30.35 -5.12
CA LEU A 108 3.60 -30.84 -3.83
C LEU A 108 4.01 -32.32 -3.76
N PRO A 109 5.04 -32.76 -3.00
CA PRO A 109 5.16 -34.15 -2.67
C PRO A 109 3.83 -34.62 -2.09
N ALA A 110 3.33 -35.74 -2.61
CA ALA A 110 2.20 -36.48 -2.07
C ALA A 110 2.46 -37.01 -0.63
N THR A 111 3.63 -36.69 -0.05
CA THR A 111 4.10 -37.13 1.25
C THR A 111 4.70 -35.93 2.02
N PRO A 112 4.18 -35.58 3.20
CA PRO A 112 4.84 -34.63 4.10
C PRO A 112 6.25 -35.12 4.49
N PRO A 113 7.17 -34.21 4.86
CA PRO A 113 7.00 -32.75 4.96
C PRO A 113 7.38 -32.00 3.66
N LEU A 114 6.63 -30.94 3.35
CA LEU A 114 6.93 -29.94 2.32
C LEU A 114 8.11 -29.05 2.75
N LEU A 115 9.28 -29.65 2.94
CA LEU A 115 10.38 -29.04 3.69
C LEU A 115 11.11 -27.95 2.89
N ASP A 116 11.17 -28.08 1.56
CA ASP A 116 11.98 -27.20 0.71
C ASP A 116 11.23 -26.76 -0.55
N LEU A 117 10.57 -25.62 -0.44
CA LEU A 117 10.03 -24.89 -1.57
C LEU A 117 11.14 -24.00 -2.15
N ASN A 118 11.70 -24.38 -3.30
CA ASN A 118 12.80 -23.68 -3.94
C ASN A 118 12.29 -22.62 -4.92
N CYS A 119 12.98 -21.48 -4.99
CA CYS A 119 12.76 -20.50 -6.05
C CYS A 119 13.25 -21.06 -7.40
N THR A 120 12.39 -21.01 -8.42
CA THR A 120 12.69 -21.52 -9.76
C THR A 120 12.12 -20.60 -10.84
N GLY A 121 12.77 -20.61 -12.00
CA GLY A 121 12.39 -19.81 -13.16
C GLY A 121 12.55 -18.30 -12.93
N ALA A 122 12.19 -17.53 -13.96
CA ALA A 122 11.99 -16.09 -13.84
C ALA A 122 10.50 -15.82 -13.61
N GLY A 123 10.18 -15.07 -12.56
CA GLY A 123 8.84 -14.58 -12.26
C GLY A 123 8.73 -13.11 -12.63
N ALA A 124 7.54 -12.67 -13.04
CA ALA A 124 7.27 -11.24 -13.29
C ALA A 124 7.20 -10.42 -11.99
N GLN A 125 7.14 -11.09 -10.82
CA GLN A 125 6.94 -10.51 -9.51
C GLN A 125 7.68 -11.31 -8.44
N ASP A 126 7.89 -10.68 -7.29
CA ASP A 126 8.38 -11.35 -6.08
C ASP A 126 7.27 -12.26 -5.50
N ALA A 127 7.66 -13.39 -4.94
CA ALA A 127 6.74 -14.35 -4.35
C ALA A 127 7.05 -14.54 -2.87
N LEU A 128 6.00 -14.51 -2.03
CA LEU A 128 6.07 -14.80 -0.60
C LEU A 128 5.26 -16.08 -0.32
N TYR A 129 5.88 -17.05 0.34
CA TYR A 129 5.23 -18.28 0.77
C TYR A 129 5.17 -18.32 2.29
N VAL A 130 3.97 -18.52 2.83
CA VAL A 130 3.70 -18.63 4.25
C VAL A 130 3.11 -20.01 4.53
N ARG A 131 3.65 -20.70 5.53
CA ARG A 131 3.17 -22.02 5.95
C ARG A 131 2.60 -21.95 7.36
N PHE A 132 1.46 -22.59 7.55
CA PHE A 132 0.80 -22.74 8.85
C PHE A 132 -0.08 -24.01 8.84
N GLN A 133 -0.37 -24.53 10.02
CA GLN A 133 -1.31 -25.63 10.21
C GLN A 133 -2.72 -25.05 10.42
N ALA A 134 -3.63 -25.28 9.48
CA ALA A 134 -5.00 -24.78 9.54
C ALA A 134 -5.96 -25.67 10.37
N ARG A 135 -5.56 -26.91 10.69
CA ARG A 135 -6.41 -27.88 11.40
C ARG A 135 -5.63 -28.66 12.45
N PRO A 136 -6.26 -29.04 13.58
CA PRO A 136 -5.64 -29.90 14.59
C PRO A 136 -5.50 -31.37 14.15
N GLU A 137 -5.89 -31.71 12.91
CA GLU A 137 -5.63 -33.05 12.39
C GLU A 137 -4.13 -33.24 12.07
N ILE A 138 -3.55 -34.32 12.59
CA ILE A 138 -2.15 -34.71 12.39
C ILE A 138 -1.94 -35.42 11.03
N ALA A 139 -3.01 -35.60 10.25
CA ALA A 139 -2.99 -36.31 8.98
C ALA A 139 -2.80 -35.37 7.78
N ALA A 140 -1.96 -35.77 6.82
CA ALA A 140 -1.82 -35.08 5.54
C ALA A 140 -3.14 -35.13 4.76
N ILE A 141 -3.65 -33.96 4.39
CA ILE A 141 -4.81 -33.86 3.51
C ILE A 141 -4.37 -34.26 2.09
N SER A 142 -5.09 -35.21 1.47
CA SER A 142 -4.84 -35.59 0.08
C SER A 142 -5.09 -34.41 -0.86
N VAL A 143 -4.43 -34.36 -2.01
CA VAL A 143 -4.62 -33.26 -2.98
C VAL A 143 -6.08 -33.09 -3.42
N ALA A 144 -6.85 -34.17 -3.51
CA ALA A 144 -8.27 -34.15 -3.87
C ALA A 144 -9.19 -33.61 -2.76
N GLU A 145 -8.76 -33.72 -1.51
CA GLU A 145 -9.46 -33.22 -0.33
C GLU A 145 -9.14 -31.73 -0.09
N ARG A 146 -7.93 -31.29 -0.44
CA ARG A 146 -7.47 -29.90 -0.28
C ARG A 146 -8.35 -28.88 -1.01
N ASP A 147 -8.79 -29.19 -2.23
CA ASP A 147 -9.61 -28.29 -3.04
C ASP A 147 -11.07 -28.17 -2.55
N ARG A 148 -11.50 -29.06 -1.64
CA ARG A 148 -12.85 -29.09 -1.06
C ARG A 148 -12.87 -28.64 0.39
N VAL A 149 -11.70 -28.59 1.02
CA VAL A 149 -11.53 -28.18 2.41
C VAL A 149 -11.33 -26.69 2.44
N ALA A 150 -12.28 -26.00 3.04
CA ALA A 150 -12.09 -24.60 3.39
C ALA A 150 -11.09 -24.57 4.57
N LEU A 151 -9.90 -24.00 4.31
CA LEU A 151 -8.88 -23.76 5.33
C LEU A 151 -9.31 -22.53 6.11
N THR A 152 -9.81 -22.76 7.32
CA THR A 152 -10.12 -21.71 8.27
C THR A 152 -8.82 -21.24 8.91
N ASP A 153 -8.56 -19.93 8.91
CA ASP A 153 -7.46 -19.36 9.69
C ASP A 153 -7.82 -19.28 11.19
N CYS A 154 -6.87 -18.84 12.01
CA CYS A 154 -7.11 -18.68 13.45
C CYS A 154 -8.14 -17.60 13.81
N LEU A 155 -8.57 -16.77 12.84
CA LEU A 155 -9.59 -15.74 12.99
C LEU A 155 -10.98 -16.22 12.53
N GLY A 156 -11.09 -17.46 12.06
CA GLY A 156 -12.35 -18.01 11.56
C GLY A 156 -12.63 -17.67 10.10
N ASP A 157 -11.73 -16.94 9.43
CA ASP A 157 -11.89 -16.56 8.04
C ASP A 157 -11.50 -17.73 7.13
N GLN A 158 -12.28 -17.90 6.06
CA GLN A 158 -11.98 -18.90 5.05
C GLN A 158 -11.00 -18.27 4.08
N THR A 159 -9.71 -18.61 4.17
CA THR A 159 -8.76 -18.10 3.17
C THR A 159 -9.20 -18.66 1.81
N PRO A 160 -9.52 -17.83 0.81
CA PRO A 160 -9.83 -18.34 -0.51
C PRO A 160 -8.59 -19.10 -0.99
N PHE A 161 -8.76 -20.40 -1.23
CA PHE A 161 -7.78 -21.17 -1.96
C PHE A 161 -7.87 -20.71 -3.42
N GLU A 162 -7.20 -19.61 -3.75
CA GLU A 162 -6.81 -19.39 -5.14
C GLU A 162 -5.73 -20.44 -5.38
N THR A 163 -6.07 -21.49 -6.12
CA THR A 163 -5.05 -22.31 -6.75
C THR A 163 -4.07 -21.32 -7.36
N ILE A 164 -2.79 -21.42 -7.02
CA ILE A 164 -1.77 -20.87 -7.90
C ILE A 164 -1.88 -21.74 -9.15
N ASP A 165 -2.86 -21.42 -9.99
CA ASP A 165 -2.90 -21.91 -11.35
C ASP A 165 -1.54 -21.54 -11.91
N PRO A 166 -0.80 -22.49 -12.50
CA PRO A 166 0.38 -22.13 -13.26
C PRO A 166 -0.11 -21.20 -14.37
N VAL A 167 0.00 -19.88 -14.14
CA VAL A 167 -0.47 -18.85 -15.07
C VAL A 167 0.12 -19.18 -16.43
N SER A 168 -0.77 -19.62 -17.31
CA SER A 168 -0.51 -19.75 -18.73
C SER A 168 -0.40 -18.34 -19.28
N GLY A 169 0.83 -17.93 -19.65
CA GLY A 169 1.11 -16.70 -20.38
C GLY A 169 1.92 -15.70 -19.60
#